data_AF-A0A496UR88-F1
#
_entry.id   AF-A0A496UR88-F1
#
_cell.length_a   1.000
_cell.length_b   1.000
_cell.length_c   1.000
_cell.angle_alpha   90.00
_cell.angle_beta   90.00
_cell.angle_gamma   90.00
#
_symmetry.space_group_name_H-M   'P 1'
#
loop_
_entity.id
_entity.type
_entity.pdbx_description
1 polymer ?
#
loop_
_entity_poly.entity_id
_entity_poly.type
_entity_poly.pdbx_seq_one_letter_code
_entity_poly.pdbx_strand_id
1 'polypeptide(L)'
;MNKRTYLASVFALLFLVSPAARADYVFDGWDAGTVDGWSPATGEATLEAPLTGGFSGGYLNSTEPVFTFGIVGALNYGPEYTGDFHTHGFVRIQVAVKFLIGSFLSSYVQVRYMDSGHNGWQLPLNADFDDPDWQLLFFDFDPAWTDQQAEAAGWVQEVASPDFA
;
A
#
# COMPACT_ATOMS: atom_id res chain seq x y z
N MET A 1 -43.49 12.75 -59.43
CA MET A 1 -42.24 12.20 -58.84
C MET A 1 -42.18 12.71 -57.39
N ASN A 2 -42.61 11.89 -56.43
CA ASN A 2 -42.86 12.32 -55.05
C ASN A 2 -41.56 12.31 -54.24
N LYS A 3 -41.11 13.48 -53.78
CA LYS A 3 -39.96 13.61 -52.88
C LYS A 3 -40.42 13.27 -51.46
N ARG A 4 -39.85 12.20 -50.88
CA ARG A 4 -40.04 11.85 -49.47
C ARG A 4 -39.03 12.63 -48.62
N THR A 5 -39.54 13.40 -47.69
CA THR A 5 -38.74 14.11 -46.68
C THR A 5 -38.43 13.13 -45.55
N TYR A 6 -37.15 12.91 -45.26
CA TYR A 6 -36.72 12.11 -44.11
C TYR A 6 -36.36 13.07 -42.97
N LEU A 7 -37.02 12.90 -41.81
CA LEU A 7 -36.61 13.53 -40.55
C LEU A 7 -35.46 12.69 -39.96
N ALA A 8 -34.25 13.25 -39.97
CA ALA A 8 -33.12 12.68 -39.27
C ALA A 8 -33.17 13.15 -37.81
N SER A 9 -33.52 12.25 -36.88
CA SER A 9 -33.37 12.48 -35.45
C SER A 9 -31.90 12.31 -35.07
N VAL A 10 -31.22 13.39 -34.71
CA VAL A 10 -29.86 13.34 -34.14
C VAL A 10 -30.01 13.05 -32.65
N PHE A 11 -29.67 11.83 -32.23
CA PHE A 11 -29.52 11.49 -30.83
C PHE A 11 -28.13 11.98 -30.38
N ALA A 12 -28.09 13.09 -29.65
CA ALA A 12 -26.84 13.59 -29.06
C ALA A 12 -26.55 12.77 -27.79
N LEU A 13 -25.63 11.82 -27.88
CA LEU A 13 -25.08 11.11 -26.72
C LEU A 13 -24.08 12.05 -26.02
N LEU A 14 -24.52 12.74 -24.98
CA LEU A 14 -23.63 13.48 -24.08
C LEU A 14 -22.87 12.47 -23.22
N PHE A 15 -21.62 12.18 -23.60
CA PHE A 15 -20.67 11.58 -22.67
C PHE A 15 -20.32 12.66 -21.63
N LEU A 16 -20.89 12.55 -20.43
CA LEU A 16 -20.30 13.15 -19.24
C LEU A 16 -18.98 12.42 -19.01
N VAL A 17 -17.90 12.94 -19.60
CA VAL A 17 -16.55 12.57 -19.20
C VAL A 17 -16.36 13.21 -17.84
N SER A 18 -16.65 12.47 -16.79
CA SER A 18 -16.13 12.83 -15.46
C SER A 18 -14.62 12.96 -15.62
N PRO A 19 -13.99 14.08 -15.22
CA PRO A 19 -12.54 14.10 -15.14
C PRO A 19 -12.16 12.95 -14.21
N ALA A 20 -11.42 11.98 -14.72
CA ALA A 20 -10.82 10.98 -13.85
C ALA A 20 -10.00 11.77 -12.85
N ALA A 21 -10.37 11.72 -11.57
CA ALA A 21 -9.53 12.25 -10.52
C ALA A 21 -8.17 11.58 -10.71
N ARG A 22 -7.14 12.38 -10.95
CA ARG A 22 -5.78 11.87 -11.06
C ARG A 22 -5.40 11.41 -9.66
N ALA A 23 -5.37 10.10 -9.46
CA ALA A 23 -4.78 9.53 -8.25
C ALA A 23 -3.31 9.95 -8.19
N ASP A 24 -2.86 10.40 -7.03
CA ASP A 24 -1.43 10.52 -6.79
C ASP A 24 -0.78 9.14 -6.91
N TYR A 25 0.49 9.13 -7.31
CA TYR A 25 1.29 7.91 -7.42
C TYR A 25 2.59 8.14 -6.66
N VAL A 26 2.85 7.26 -5.70
CA VAL A 26 4.05 7.24 -4.89
C VAL A 26 4.73 5.90 -5.13
N PHE A 27 6.04 5.91 -5.32
CA PHE A 27 6.82 4.73 -5.61
C PHE A 27 8.20 4.82 -4.97
N ASP A 28 8.52 3.81 -4.17
CA ASP A 28 9.85 3.61 -3.61
C ASP A 28 10.47 2.35 -4.21
N GLY A 29 11.49 2.56 -5.04
CA GLY A 29 12.32 1.49 -5.59
C GLY A 29 13.70 1.38 -4.93
N TRP A 30 14.08 2.37 -4.10
CA TRP A 30 15.37 2.46 -3.42
C TRP A 30 16.60 2.34 -4.34
N ASP A 31 16.44 2.67 -5.63
CA ASP A 31 17.50 2.61 -6.64
C ASP A 31 18.64 3.62 -6.39
N ALA A 32 18.42 4.59 -5.51
CA ALA A 32 19.43 5.56 -5.06
C ALA A 32 20.30 5.04 -3.90
N GLY A 33 19.95 3.91 -3.29
CA GLY A 33 20.70 3.32 -2.17
C GLY A 33 20.48 4.04 -0.84
N THR A 34 19.42 4.82 -0.74
CA THR A 34 18.97 5.53 0.45
C THR A 34 17.68 4.93 0.95
N VAL A 35 17.40 5.01 2.25
CA VAL A 35 16.15 4.48 2.83
C VAL A 35 14.94 5.40 2.63
N ASP A 36 15.11 6.54 1.95
CA ASP A 36 14.02 7.42 1.48
C ASP A 36 12.95 7.77 2.54
N GLY A 37 13.40 8.10 3.75
CA GLY A 37 12.52 8.49 4.86
C GLY A 37 11.89 7.34 5.64
N TRP A 38 12.08 6.10 5.18
CA TRP A 38 11.66 4.92 5.92
C TRP A 38 12.48 4.76 7.20
N SER A 39 11.79 4.42 8.28
CA SER A 39 12.36 4.12 9.59
C SER A 39 12.06 2.68 9.98
N PRO A 40 12.93 2.04 10.79
CA PRO A 40 12.65 0.69 11.28
C PRO A 40 11.35 0.64 12.10
N ALA A 41 10.62 -0.47 12.01
CA ALA A 41 9.36 -0.62 12.74
C ALA A 41 9.53 -0.76 14.27
N THR A 42 10.73 -1.14 14.73
CA THR A 42 11.10 -1.27 16.14
C THR A 42 12.45 -0.61 16.39
N GLY A 43 12.75 -0.27 17.65
CA GLY A 43 14.03 0.35 18.02
C GLY A 43 15.26 -0.54 17.83
N GLU A 44 15.07 -1.85 17.63
CA GLU A 44 16.16 -2.83 17.44
C GLU A 44 16.29 -3.27 15.97
N ALA A 45 15.31 -2.94 15.13
CA ALA A 45 15.38 -3.20 13.70
C ALA A 45 16.32 -2.20 13.01
N THR A 46 16.98 -2.66 11.95
CA THR A 46 17.86 -1.85 11.10
C THR A 46 17.35 -1.89 9.66
N LEU A 47 17.45 -0.75 8.96
CA LEU A 47 17.13 -0.64 7.53
C LEU A 47 18.40 -0.40 6.71
N GLU A 48 18.48 -1.09 5.59
CA GLU A 48 19.48 -0.87 4.54
C GLU A 48 18.78 -0.79 3.18
N ALA A 49 19.37 -0.07 2.23
CA ALA A 49 18.83 0.06 0.87
C ALA A 49 19.84 -0.47 -0.17
N PRO A 50 19.93 -1.80 -0.40
CA PRO A 50 20.81 -2.32 -1.43
C PRO A 50 20.35 -1.89 -2.83
N LEU A 51 21.31 -1.50 -3.67
CA LEU A 51 21.06 -0.95 -5.02
C LEU A 51 20.60 -2.00 -6.05
N THR A 52 20.71 -3.29 -5.74
CA THR A 52 20.43 -4.37 -6.68
C THR A 52 19.88 -5.59 -5.96
N GLY A 53 19.09 -6.39 -6.68
CA GLY A 53 18.54 -7.65 -6.20
C GLY A 53 17.10 -7.55 -5.73
N GLY A 54 16.49 -6.36 -5.83
CA GLY A 54 15.04 -6.14 -5.71
C GLY A 54 14.27 -6.64 -6.93
N PHE A 55 12.93 -6.48 -6.89
CA PHE A 55 12.05 -6.91 -7.98
C PHE A 55 12.37 -6.20 -9.31
N SER A 56 12.69 -4.91 -9.27
CA SER A 56 13.02 -4.10 -10.47
C SER A 56 14.28 -3.22 -10.30
N GLY A 57 15.16 -3.53 -9.35
CA GLY A 57 16.32 -2.69 -9.04
C GLY A 57 16.78 -2.82 -7.58
N GLY A 58 16.76 -1.71 -6.86
CA GLY A 58 17.00 -1.66 -5.42
C GLY A 58 15.86 -2.25 -4.60
N TYR A 59 16.08 -2.35 -3.29
CA TYR A 59 15.05 -2.74 -2.33
C TYR A 59 15.39 -2.21 -0.93
N LEU A 60 14.37 -2.15 -0.07
CA LEU A 60 14.57 -1.91 1.36
C LEU A 60 14.73 -3.25 2.08
N ASN A 61 15.86 -3.43 2.75
CA ASN A 61 16.13 -4.58 3.61
C ASN A 61 15.89 -4.17 5.06
N SER A 62 14.97 -4.86 5.74
CA SER A 62 14.78 -4.72 7.18
C SER A 62 15.30 -5.97 7.88
N THR A 63 16.12 -5.77 8.92
CA THR A 63 16.67 -6.85 9.73
C THR A 63 16.45 -6.55 11.21
N GLU A 64 16.23 -7.59 12.01
CA GLU A 64 16.11 -7.49 13.46
C GLU A 64 16.98 -8.58 14.11
N PRO A 65 17.72 -8.28 15.20
CA PRO A 65 18.39 -9.30 15.98
C PRO A 65 17.40 -10.32 16.53
N VAL A 66 17.75 -11.60 16.45
CA VAL A 66 16.90 -12.70 16.91
C VAL A 66 16.51 -12.51 18.39
N PHE A 67 15.22 -12.67 18.70
CA PHE A 67 14.63 -12.65 20.06
C PHE A 67 14.46 -11.28 20.75
N THR A 68 14.37 -10.17 20.00
CA THR A 68 14.08 -8.85 20.57
C THR A 68 12.57 -8.56 20.61
N PHE A 69 11.98 -8.07 19.53
CA PHE A 69 10.52 -7.84 19.45
C PHE A 69 9.80 -8.87 18.59
N GLY A 70 10.51 -9.55 17.69
CA GLY A 70 9.90 -10.50 16.75
C GLY A 70 9.07 -9.80 15.67
N ILE A 71 9.41 -8.55 15.37
CA ILE A 71 8.79 -7.72 14.35
C ILE A 71 9.93 -7.09 13.55
N VAL A 72 10.04 -7.52 12.29
CA VAL A 72 10.89 -6.90 11.29
C VAL A 72 10.02 -6.17 10.28
N GLY A 73 10.41 -4.96 9.88
CA GLY A 73 9.62 -4.13 9.01
C GLY A 73 10.12 -2.70 8.95
N ALA A 74 9.43 -1.92 8.13
CA ALA A 74 9.71 -0.51 7.94
C ALA A 74 8.39 0.27 7.97
N LEU A 75 8.48 1.53 8.36
CA LEU A 75 7.38 2.48 8.38
C LEU A 75 7.83 3.82 7.80
N ASN A 76 6.91 4.60 7.28
CA ASN A 76 7.20 5.92 6.71
C ASN A 76 6.17 6.92 7.20
N TYR A 77 6.63 8.08 7.64
CA TYR A 77 5.81 9.20 8.11
C TYR A 77 5.87 10.41 7.17
N GLY A 78 6.37 10.22 5.95
CA GLY A 78 6.41 11.23 4.91
C GLY A 78 5.01 11.75 4.61
N PRO A 79 4.88 13.01 4.14
CA PRO A 79 3.59 13.61 3.82
C PRO A 79 2.80 12.83 2.75
N GLU A 80 3.48 12.06 1.91
CA GLU A 80 2.89 11.16 0.91
C GLU A 80 2.34 9.84 1.50
N TYR A 81 2.74 9.49 2.74
CA TYR A 81 2.34 8.29 3.47
C TYR A 81 1.51 8.61 4.72
N THR A 82 1.14 9.88 4.92
CA THR A 82 0.40 10.35 6.09
C THR A 82 -0.71 11.32 5.68
N GLY A 83 -1.61 11.63 6.61
CA GLY A 83 -2.74 12.53 6.35
C GLY A 83 -3.96 11.84 5.76
N ASP A 84 -4.80 12.60 5.07
CA ASP A 84 -6.07 12.12 4.51
C ASP A 84 -5.85 11.52 3.11
N PHE A 85 -5.73 10.19 3.03
CA PHE A 85 -5.54 9.48 1.77
C PHE A 85 -6.71 9.65 0.79
N HIS A 86 -7.90 10.02 1.26
CA HIS A 86 -9.02 10.33 0.36
C HIS A 86 -8.70 11.57 -0.49
N THR A 87 -7.96 12.53 0.05
CA THR A 87 -7.54 13.73 -0.71
C THR A 87 -6.48 13.43 -1.78
N HIS A 88 -5.71 12.37 -1.59
CA HIS A 88 -4.71 11.90 -2.56
C HIS A 88 -5.30 10.98 -3.64
N GLY A 89 -6.49 10.43 -3.40
CA GLY A 89 -7.14 9.49 -4.32
C GLY A 89 -6.38 8.17 -4.45
N PHE A 90 -5.64 7.75 -3.42
CA PHE A 90 -4.99 6.44 -3.40
C PHE A 90 -6.05 5.34 -3.36
N VAL A 91 -6.04 4.47 -4.36
CA VAL A 91 -7.03 3.37 -4.51
C VAL A 91 -6.41 1.97 -4.46
N ARG A 92 -5.08 1.90 -4.36
CA ARG A 92 -4.33 0.65 -4.46
C ARG A 92 -2.98 0.75 -3.78
N ILE A 93 -2.60 -0.32 -3.09
CA ILE A 93 -1.26 -0.55 -2.56
C ILE A 93 -0.62 -1.69 -3.34
N GLN A 94 0.67 -1.56 -3.66
CA GLN A 94 1.47 -2.59 -4.31
C GLN A 94 2.76 -2.80 -3.53
N VAL A 95 3.10 -4.05 -3.25
CA VAL A 95 4.32 -4.39 -2.52
C VAL A 95 4.98 -5.58 -3.20
N ALA A 96 6.26 -5.44 -3.53
CA ALA A 96 7.11 -6.58 -3.79
C ALA A 96 7.78 -6.99 -2.48
N VAL A 97 7.59 -8.24 -2.04
CA VAL A 97 8.17 -8.75 -0.79
C VAL A 97 8.96 -10.02 -1.04
N LYS A 98 10.03 -10.20 -0.27
CA LYS A 98 10.84 -11.43 -0.23
C LYS A 98 11.35 -11.62 1.19
N PHE A 99 11.25 -12.85 1.69
CA PHE A 99 11.71 -13.22 3.03
C PHE A 99 13.10 -13.83 2.92
N LEU A 100 14.12 -13.15 3.43
CA LEU A 100 15.52 -13.52 3.19
C LEU A 100 16.01 -14.62 4.13
N ILE A 101 16.01 -14.35 5.43
CA ILE A 101 16.53 -15.23 6.47
C ILE A 101 15.63 -15.08 7.70
N GLY A 102 15.20 -16.20 8.28
CA GLY A 102 14.43 -16.22 9.51
C GLY A 102 13.34 -17.27 9.53
N SER A 103 12.46 -17.19 10.52
CA SER A 103 11.22 -17.95 10.57
C SER A 103 10.08 -16.97 10.79
N PHE A 104 9.20 -16.85 9.81
CA PHE A 104 8.12 -15.90 9.80
C PHE A 104 6.81 -16.63 10.09
N LEU A 105 5.98 -16.03 10.95
CA LEU A 105 4.66 -16.58 11.31
C LEU A 105 3.52 -15.82 10.64
N SER A 106 3.76 -14.54 10.33
CA SER A 106 2.79 -13.65 9.71
C SER A 106 3.52 -12.49 9.04
N SER A 107 2.86 -11.88 8.07
CA SER A 107 3.28 -10.63 7.45
C SER A 107 2.05 -9.83 7.05
N TYR A 108 2.18 -8.51 7.02
CA TYR A 108 1.07 -7.61 6.76
C TYR A 108 1.55 -6.30 6.15
N VAL A 109 0.67 -5.63 5.40
CA VAL A 109 0.74 -4.19 5.18
C VAL A 109 -0.12 -3.54 6.25
N GLN A 110 0.32 -2.40 6.79
CA GLN A 110 -0.44 -1.66 7.78
C GLN A 110 -0.64 -0.22 7.34
N VAL A 111 -1.85 0.28 7.58
CA VAL A 111 -2.17 1.71 7.52
C VAL A 111 -2.69 2.10 8.89
N ARG A 112 -2.04 3.08 9.51
CA ARG A 112 -2.36 3.51 10.87
C ARG A 112 -2.74 4.97 10.88
N TYR A 113 -3.70 5.30 11.73
CA TYR A 113 -3.89 6.68 12.14
C TYR A 113 -2.79 7.08 13.13
N MET A 114 -2.36 8.34 13.10
CA MET A 114 -1.21 8.82 13.88
C MET A 114 -1.50 8.99 15.38
N ASP A 115 -2.74 8.74 15.82
CA ASP A 115 -3.13 8.72 17.23
C ASP A 115 -4.05 7.54 17.56
N SER A 116 -4.14 7.20 18.84
CA SER A 116 -4.98 6.11 19.36
C SER A 116 -6.48 6.43 19.34
N GLY A 117 -6.89 7.60 18.84
CA GLY A 117 -8.28 8.00 18.68
C GLY A 117 -8.99 7.30 17.52
N HIS A 118 -8.24 6.65 16.63
CA HIS A 118 -8.77 5.92 15.48
C HIS A 118 -8.13 4.54 15.35
N ASN A 119 -8.84 3.64 14.70
CA ASN A 119 -8.38 2.28 14.50
C ASN A 119 -7.31 2.24 13.39
N GLY A 120 -6.21 1.51 13.64
CA GLY A 120 -5.33 1.04 12.58
C GLY A 120 -5.96 -0.12 11.81
N TRP A 121 -5.48 -0.34 10.58
CA TRP A 121 -5.89 -1.44 9.72
C TRP A 121 -4.67 -2.20 9.22
N GLN A 122 -4.77 -3.52 9.19
CA GLN A 122 -3.74 -4.41 8.69
C GLN A 122 -4.32 -5.29 7.59
N LEU A 123 -3.54 -5.55 6.56
CA LEU A 123 -3.87 -6.50 5.51
C LEU A 123 -2.85 -7.64 5.53
N PRO A 124 -3.23 -8.85 5.96
CA PRO A 124 -2.34 -10.00 5.94
C PRO A 124 -1.83 -10.28 4.53
N LEU A 125 -0.52 -10.41 4.37
CA LEU A 125 0.04 -10.84 3.10
C LEU A 125 -0.05 -12.36 3.06
N ASN A 126 -0.76 -12.88 2.06
CA ASN A 126 -0.76 -14.31 1.76
C ASN A 126 0.52 -14.69 0.99
N ALA A 127 1.67 -14.28 1.53
CA ALA A 127 2.97 -14.50 0.95
C ALA A 127 3.53 -15.85 1.43
N ASP A 128 4.19 -16.57 0.52
CA ASP A 128 4.92 -17.78 0.86
C ASP A 128 6.27 -17.39 1.48
N PHE A 129 6.48 -17.70 2.75
CA PHE A 129 7.73 -17.37 3.45
C PHE A 129 8.93 -18.18 2.96
N ASP A 130 8.69 -19.31 2.28
CA ASP A 130 9.73 -20.20 1.76
C ASP A 130 10.05 -19.91 0.29
N ASP A 131 9.32 -19.01 -0.37
CA ASP A 131 9.57 -18.64 -1.77
C ASP A 131 10.89 -17.85 -1.89
N PRO A 132 11.88 -18.36 -2.64
CA PRO A 132 13.15 -17.66 -2.82
C PRO A 132 13.05 -16.47 -3.77
N ASP A 133 11.93 -16.26 -4.46
CA ASP A 133 11.73 -15.18 -5.42
C ASP A 133 10.92 -14.02 -4.81
N TRP A 134 10.93 -12.87 -5.52
CA TRP A 134 10.12 -11.72 -5.14
C TRP A 134 8.65 -11.97 -5.48
N GLN A 135 7.79 -11.75 -4.50
CA GLN A 135 6.34 -11.85 -4.65
C GLN A 135 5.75 -10.45 -4.80
N LEU A 136 5.18 -10.17 -5.98
CA LEU A 136 4.49 -8.91 -6.24
C LEU A 136 3.00 -9.05 -5.86
N LEU A 137 2.59 -8.28 -4.86
CA LEU A 137 1.25 -8.32 -4.29
C LEU A 137 0.52 -7.00 -4.55
N PHE A 138 -0.79 -7.11 -4.81
CA PHE A 138 -1.67 -5.97 -5.12
C PHE A 138 -2.86 -5.99 -4.19
N PHE A 139 -3.18 -4.83 -3.63
CA PHE A 139 -4.24 -4.68 -2.65
C PHE A 139 -5.10 -3.50 -3.03
N ASP A 140 -6.41 -3.72 -3.14
CA ASP A 140 -7.34 -2.60 -3.22
C ASP A 140 -7.40 -1.92 -1.86
N PHE A 141 -7.41 -0.60 -1.89
CA PHE A 141 -7.46 0.26 -0.71
C PHE A 141 -8.39 1.40 -1.03
N ASP A 142 -9.36 1.69 -0.18
CA ASP A 142 -10.19 2.87 -0.34
C ASP A 142 -10.33 3.53 1.04
N PRO A 143 -9.79 4.75 1.20
CA PRO A 143 -9.87 5.46 2.48
C PRO A 143 -11.30 5.90 2.84
N ALA A 144 -12.26 5.79 1.91
CA ALA A 144 -13.67 6.05 2.18
C ALA A 144 -14.47 4.80 2.57
N TRP A 145 -13.84 3.62 2.66
CA TRP A 145 -14.52 2.41 3.10
C TRP A 145 -15.04 2.54 4.53
N THR A 146 -16.25 2.03 4.74
CA THR A 146 -16.70 1.69 6.10
C THR A 146 -15.91 0.51 6.62
N ASP A 147 -15.88 0.31 7.94
CA ASP A 147 -15.25 -0.85 8.57
C ASP A 147 -15.69 -2.17 7.91
N GLN A 148 -17.00 -2.31 7.65
CA GLN A 148 -17.56 -3.49 6.98
C GLN A 148 -17.02 -3.68 5.55
N GLN A 149 -16.80 -2.60 4.81
CA GLN A 149 -16.24 -2.67 3.45
C GLN A 149 -14.76 -3.04 3.48
N ALA A 150 -14.00 -2.47 4.41
CA ALA A 150 -12.60 -2.80 4.62
C ALA A 150 -12.43 -4.28 5.00
N GLU A 151 -13.23 -4.78 5.95
CA GLU A 151 -13.27 -6.19 6.34
C GLU A 151 -13.62 -7.11 5.16
N ALA A 152 -14.62 -6.72 4.35
CA ALA A 152 -14.99 -7.47 3.15
C ALA A 152 -13.87 -7.50 2.10
N ALA A 153 -12.99 -6.49 2.08
CA ALA A 153 -11.79 -6.44 1.24
C ALA A 153 -10.58 -7.16 1.88
N GLY A 154 -10.74 -7.79 3.04
CA GLY A 154 -9.72 -8.59 3.73
C GLY A 154 -8.87 -7.81 4.74
N TRP A 155 -9.15 -6.53 4.96
CA TRP A 155 -8.50 -5.75 6.00
C TRP A 155 -9.00 -6.18 7.38
N VAL A 156 -8.08 -6.23 8.34
CA VAL A 156 -8.34 -6.58 9.72
C VAL A 156 -8.05 -5.37 10.57
N GLN A 157 -9.01 -4.98 11.40
CA GLN A 157 -8.84 -3.89 12.34
C GLN A 157 -7.78 -4.28 13.39
N GLU A 158 -6.90 -3.34 13.72
CA GLU A 158 -5.94 -3.54 14.81
C GLU A 158 -6.69 -3.70 16.14
N VAL A 159 -6.37 -4.77 16.88
CA VAL A 159 -6.96 -5.03 18.20
C VAL A 159 -6.46 -4.02 19.24
N ALA A 160 -5.26 -3.45 19.01
CA ALA A 160 -4.71 -2.33 19.74
C ALA A 160 -3.69 -1.61 18.85
N SER A 161 -3.78 -0.28 18.73
CA SER A 161 -2.72 0.54 18.17
C SER A 161 -1.81 0.99 19.32
N PRO A 162 -0.54 0.55 19.38
CA PRO A 162 0.38 1.07 20.40
C PRO A 162 0.54 2.58 20.20
N ASP A 163 0.43 3.36 21.30
CA ASP A 163 0.68 4.80 21.26
C ASP A 163 2.09 5.06 20.71
N PHE A 164 2.19 5.99 19.76
CA PHE A 164 3.46 6.52 19.30
C PHE A 164 4.02 7.44 20.40
N ALA A 165 4.84 6.89 21.30
CA ALA A 165 5.56 7.64 22.32
C ALA A 165 6.81 8.32 21.74
#